data_AF-A0A849NJV1-F1
#
_entry.id   AF-A0A849NJV1-F1
#
_cell.length_a   1.000
_cell.length_b   1.000
_cell.length_c   1.000
_cell.angle_alpha   90.00
_cell.angle_beta   90.00
_cell.angle_gamma   90.00
#
_symmetry.space_group_name_H-M   'P 1'
#
loop_
_entity.id
_entity.type
_entity.pdbx_description
1 polymer ?
#
loop_
_entity_poly.entity_id
_entity_poly.type
_entity_poly.pdbx_seq_one_letter_code
_entity_poly.pdbx_strand_id
1 'polypeptide(L)'
;MRSKFTKFFILTASLGLFLFTQTSAQQNISFVRVSQKAKVFQAIGFADVEINYSRPSANGREIWGTLVPYGLAPNGFGNGKPMPWRVGANENTTISLSHDAKINGSKIPAGIYSIHAIVQEDEWTIIFNKDIDAWGSFFYEQSNDALRIKAKPQQAAHSELLTFGFENLTQASSDVFVHWGKVKVPFKVEFDQHTVALDRFRKELTNLPGFNQAAFGAAARYCMQNNVNLDEAMTWIDKALGMNGGDNFNNKSVKAGLLTAKGKKAEGDKIMEGAFEIATEAELNNYGYQLMGQNRLDEAIKIFELNIKRHPDAWNVYDSLGEALNNKGDKAGAKKNYEIAYEKAPGQQKARIEGIIKGL
;
A
#
# COMPACT_ATOMS: atom_id res chain seq x y z
N MET A 1 65.04 60.42 53.42
CA MET A 1 64.67 61.14 52.19
C MET A 1 64.76 60.18 51.01
N ARG A 2 63.87 60.40 50.03
CA ARG A 2 63.51 59.57 48.86
C ARG A 2 64.67 58.98 48.03
N SER A 3 64.39 57.84 47.38
CA SER A 3 64.60 57.55 45.93
C SER A 3 65.19 56.14 45.69
N LYS A 4 64.38 55.12 45.35
CA LYS A 4 63.97 54.60 44.01
C LYS A 4 64.95 53.57 43.38
N PHE A 5 64.35 52.75 42.50
CA PHE A 5 64.90 51.76 41.55
C PHE A 5 65.06 50.32 42.05
N THR A 6 64.67 49.24 41.36
CA THR A 6 63.70 48.95 40.29
C THR A 6 63.52 47.42 40.35
N LYS A 7 62.30 46.92 40.27
CA LYS A 7 61.99 45.47 40.33
C LYS A 7 62.47 44.76 39.06
N PHE A 8 63.32 43.75 39.23
CA PHE A 8 63.69 42.76 38.22
C PHE A 8 62.57 41.70 38.15
N PHE A 9 62.01 41.45 36.96
CA PHE A 9 61.11 40.33 36.70
C PHE A 9 61.97 39.07 36.52
N ILE A 10 61.83 38.10 37.43
CA ILE A 10 62.39 36.75 37.24
C ILE A 10 61.27 35.84 36.74
N LEU A 11 61.52 35.29 35.56
CA LEU A 11 60.76 34.32 34.81
C LEU A 11 60.89 32.94 35.48
N THR A 12 59.80 32.35 35.98
CA THR A 12 59.75 30.92 36.35
C THR A 12 58.95 30.15 35.30
N ALA A 13 59.67 29.41 34.47
CA ALA A 13 59.14 28.51 33.45
C ALA A 13 58.51 27.26 34.11
N SER A 14 57.22 27.02 33.85
CA SER A 14 56.53 25.77 34.17
C SER A 14 56.68 24.82 32.98
N LEU A 15 57.54 23.81 33.11
CA LEU A 15 57.77 22.77 32.11
C LEU A 15 56.63 21.74 32.18
N GLY A 16 55.62 21.88 31.31
CA GLY A 16 54.54 20.90 31.15
C GLY A 16 55.03 19.70 30.34
N LEU A 17 55.20 18.55 31.00
CA LEU A 17 55.54 17.28 30.38
C LEU A 17 54.28 16.71 29.67
N PHE A 18 54.13 16.94 28.37
CA PHE A 18 53.10 16.28 27.56
C PHE A 18 53.55 14.85 27.23
N LEU A 19 53.02 13.87 27.98
CA LEU A 19 53.06 12.46 27.61
C LEU A 19 52.11 12.23 26.42
N PHE A 20 52.67 12.15 25.21
CA PHE A 20 51.97 11.63 24.04
C PHE A 20 51.77 10.12 24.21
N THR A 21 50.56 9.70 24.61
CA THR A 21 50.13 8.32 24.42
C THR A 21 49.87 8.11 22.93
N GLN A 22 50.77 7.41 22.25
CA GLN A 22 50.48 6.91 20.91
C GLN A 22 49.39 5.84 21.04
N THR A 23 48.16 6.22 20.70
CA THR A 23 47.09 5.27 20.43
C THR A 23 47.43 4.60 19.11
N SER A 24 47.99 3.39 19.19
CA SER A 24 48.06 2.50 18.03
C SER A 24 46.63 2.11 17.66
N ALA A 25 46.01 2.89 16.77
CA ALA A 25 44.80 2.46 16.09
C ALA A 25 45.15 1.19 15.31
N GLN A 26 44.75 0.02 15.82
CA GLN A 26 44.82 -1.22 15.05
C GLN A 26 44.05 -0.96 13.75
N GLN A 27 44.76 -1.00 12.63
CA GLN A 27 44.13 -1.05 11.32
C GLN A 27 43.42 -2.40 11.21
N ASN A 28 42.12 -2.41 11.54
CA ASN A 28 41.26 -3.54 11.27
C ASN A 28 41.01 -3.58 9.75
N ILE A 29 41.86 -4.31 9.02
CA ILE A 29 41.61 -4.64 7.62
C ILE A 29 40.34 -5.51 7.59
N SER A 30 39.28 -5.02 6.95
CA SER A 30 38.02 -5.74 6.81
C SER A 30 38.09 -6.70 5.62
N PHE A 31 37.88 -8.00 5.87
CA PHE A 31 37.78 -9.01 4.83
C PHE A 31 36.34 -9.09 4.29
N VAL A 32 36.20 -9.45 3.01
CA VAL A 32 34.89 -9.76 2.42
C VAL A 32 34.31 -10.98 3.13
N ARG A 33 33.08 -10.86 3.64
CA ARG A 33 32.38 -11.97 4.29
C ARG A 33 32.01 -13.05 3.28
N VAL A 34 32.18 -14.31 3.65
CA VAL A 34 31.80 -15.47 2.83
C VAL A 34 30.29 -15.48 2.55
N SER A 35 29.48 -15.17 3.56
CA SER A 35 28.04 -14.93 3.40
C SER A 35 27.80 -13.43 3.36
N GLN A 36 27.66 -12.89 2.16
CA GLN A 36 27.41 -11.46 1.95
C GLN A 36 25.97 -11.09 2.33
N LYS A 37 25.78 -9.81 2.69
CA LYS A 37 24.44 -9.27 2.96
C LYS A 37 23.68 -9.07 1.66
N ALA A 38 22.38 -9.33 1.71
CA ALA A 38 21.42 -9.06 0.66
C ALA A 38 20.15 -8.46 1.27
N LYS A 39 19.43 -7.72 0.43
CA LYS A 39 18.15 -7.10 0.77
C LYS A 39 17.19 -7.31 -0.39
N VAL A 40 15.93 -7.63 -0.08
CA VAL A 40 14.83 -7.60 -1.06
C VAL A 40 13.69 -6.75 -0.52
N PHE A 41 12.99 -6.06 -1.42
CA PHE A 41 11.91 -5.13 -1.11
C PHE A 41 10.76 -5.36 -2.07
N GLN A 42 9.54 -5.31 -1.57
CA GLN A 42 8.32 -5.35 -2.36
C GLN A 42 7.28 -4.39 -1.78
N ALA A 43 6.76 -3.50 -2.62
CA ALA A 43 5.51 -2.80 -2.35
C ALA A 43 4.33 -3.70 -2.74
N ILE A 44 3.44 -3.95 -1.79
CA ILE A 44 2.18 -4.68 -1.95
C ILE A 44 1.05 -3.66 -1.74
N GLY A 45 0.50 -3.14 -2.83
CA GLY A 45 -0.37 -1.96 -2.78
C GLY A 45 0.43 -0.74 -2.29
N PHE A 46 0.05 -0.17 -1.15
CA PHE A 46 0.83 0.89 -0.47
C PHE A 46 1.53 0.44 0.81
N ALA A 47 1.56 -0.87 1.06
CA ALA A 47 2.30 -1.45 2.17
C ALA A 47 3.62 -2.03 1.65
N ASP A 48 4.70 -1.75 2.37
CA ASP A 48 6.03 -2.25 2.07
C ASP A 48 6.38 -3.48 2.92
N VAL A 49 7.07 -4.43 2.29
CA VAL A 49 7.76 -5.55 2.92
C VAL A 49 9.24 -5.51 2.53
N GLU A 50 10.13 -5.50 3.52
CA GLU A 50 11.58 -5.56 3.30
C GLU A 50 12.18 -6.73 4.06
N ILE A 51 13.09 -7.48 3.42
CA ILE A 51 13.85 -8.56 4.08
C ILE A 51 15.33 -8.28 3.99
N ASN A 52 16.00 -8.25 5.14
CA ASN A 52 17.45 -8.12 5.27
C ASN A 52 18.03 -9.45 5.73
N TYR A 53 19.05 -9.97 5.03
CA TYR A 53 19.61 -11.27 5.35
C TYR A 53 21.06 -11.38 4.89
N SER A 54 21.82 -12.34 5.44
CA SER A 54 23.08 -12.78 4.82
C SER A 54 22.87 -14.11 4.13
N ARG A 55 23.35 -14.23 2.90
CA ARG A 55 23.11 -15.39 2.02
C ARG A 55 24.31 -16.34 1.96
N PRO A 56 24.28 -17.50 2.65
CA PRO A 56 25.30 -18.53 2.48
C PRO A 56 25.21 -19.22 1.10
N SER A 57 26.35 -19.73 0.63
CA SER A 57 26.46 -20.60 -0.55
C SER A 57 26.28 -22.06 -0.17
N ALA A 58 25.70 -22.89 -1.03
CA ALA A 58 25.66 -24.34 -0.83
C ALA A 58 27.09 -24.91 -0.85
N ASN A 59 27.90 -24.48 -1.83
CA ASN A 59 29.30 -24.84 -2.01
C ASN A 59 29.51 -26.37 -2.03
N GLY A 60 28.65 -27.09 -2.76
CA GLY A 60 28.69 -28.55 -2.86
C GLY A 60 28.27 -29.31 -1.60
N ARG A 61 27.88 -28.62 -0.52
CA ARG A 61 27.42 -29.25 0.72
C ARG A 61 25.97 -29.67 0.61
N GLU A 62 25.64 -30.78 1.26
CA GLU A 62 24.26 -31.09 1.61
C GLU A 62 23.75 -30.03 2.58
N ILE A 63 22.55 -29.51 2.32
CA ILE A 63 22.00 -28.39 3.09
C ILE A 63 21.06 -28.89 4.18
N TRP A 64 20.02 -29.62 3.79
CA TRP A 64 18.92 -30.00 4.66
C TRP A 64 19.23 -31.29 5.41
N GLY A 65 18.99 -31.32 6.72
CA GLY A 65 19.34 -32.45 7.59
C GLY A 65 20.81 -32.50 8.01
N THR A 66 21.67 -31.71 7.37
CA THR A 66 23.12 -31.63 7.67
C THR A 66 23.53 -30.20 8.04
N LEU A 67 23.83 -29.34 7.06
CA LEU A 67 24.25 -27.95 7.33
C LEU A 67 23.18 -27.16 8.09
N VAL A 68 21.91 -27.40 7.76
CA VAL A 68 20.74 -26.97 8.51
C VAL A 68 20.07 -28.23 9.05
N PRO A 69 20.28 -28.56 10.34
CA PRO A 69 19.70 -29.77 10.92
C PRO A 69 18.18 -29.66 10.99
N TYR A 70 17.51 -30.81 10.93
CA TYR A 70 16.08 -30.87 11.19
C TYR A 70 15.78 -30.68 12.69
N GLY A 71 14.67 -30.00 12.98
CA GLY A 71 14.29 -29.66 14.35
C GLY A 71 15.04 -28.45 14.91
N LEU A 72 15.28 -28.47 16.22
CA LEU A 72 16.08 -27.46 16.91
C LEU A 72 17.54 -27.92 16.98
N ALA A 73 18.46 -27.02 16.65
CA ALA A 73 19.88 -27.29 16.76
C ALA A 73 20.33 -27.19 18.23
N PRO A 74 21.20 -28.09 18.71
CA PRO A 74 21.82 -27.92 20.02
C PRO A 74 22.63 -26.62 20.05
N ASN A 75 22.56 -25.90 21.16
CA ASN A 75 23.24 -24.63 21.33
C ASN A 75 24.25 -24.74 22.49
N GLY A 76 25.53 -24.91 22.16
CA GLY A 76 26.62 -24.88 23.13
C GLY A 76 27.07 -23.47 23.52
N PHE A 77 26.44 -22.43 22.98
CA PHE A 77 26.77 -21.02 23.17
C PHE A 77 25.52 -20.24 23.63
N GLY A 78 25.64 -18.93 23.81
CA GLY A 78 24.51 -18.04 24.12
C GLY A 78 23.73 -18.45 25.37
N ASN A 79 22.42 -18.68 25.25
CA ASN A 79 21.55 -19.07 26.37
C ASN A 79 21.53 -20.59 26.66
N GLY A 80 22.27 -21.40 25.92
CA GLY A 80 22.37 -22.86 26.11
C GLY A 80 21.12 -23.67 25.76
N LYS A 81 20.06 -23.04 25.24
CA LYS A 81 18.81 -23.71 24.85
C LYS A 81 18.84 -24.14 23.38
N PRO A 82 18.23 -25.28 23.01
CA PRO A 82 18.07 -25.65 21.61
C PRO A 82 17.42 -24.51 20.80
N MET A 83 17.98 -24.20 19.63
CA MET A 83 17.64 -23.01 18.86
C MET A 83 17.12 -23.35 17.47
N PRO A 84 16.18 -22.56 16.92
CA PRO A 84 15.78 -22.67 15.53
C PRO A 84 16.89 -22.15 14.60
N TRP A 85 16.74 -22.37 13.30
CA TRP A 85 17.64 -21.78 12.31
C TRP A 85 17.24 -20.33 12.02
N ARG A 86 18.19 -19.38 12.06
CA ARG A 86 18.00 -17.95 11.71
C ARG A 86 17.67 -17.64 10.24
N VAL A 87 17.37 -18.66 9.44
CA VAL A 87 17.02 -18.56 8.00
C VAL A 87 18.01 -17.66 7.23
N GLY A 88 19.30 -17.90 7.43
CA GLY A 88 20.38 -17.05 6.94
C GLY A 88 21.72 -17.35 7.61
N ALA A 89 22.65 -16.41 7.50
CA ALA A 89 23.97 -16.47 8.12
C ALA A 89 24.30 -15.17 8.88
N ASN A 90 25.34 -15.20 9.72
CA ASN A 90 25.80 -14.07 10.53
C ASN A 90 24.71 -13.53 11.48
N GLU A 91 24.27 -12.29 11.28
CA GLU A 91 23.20 -11.63 12.04
C GLU A 91 21.82 -12.24 11.72
N ASN A 92 20.79 -11.84 12.48
CA ASN A 92 19.43 -12.27 12.20
C ASN A 92 18.97 -11.84 10.79
N THR A 93 18.31 -12.76 10.10
CA THR A 93 17.45 -12.38 8.98
C THR A 93 16.26 -11.63 9.55
N THR A 94 15.96 -10.45 9.03
CA THR A 94 14.81 -9.64 9.49
C THR A 94 13.83 -9.38 8.37
N ILE A 95 12.55 -9.28 8.73
CA ILE A 95 11.45 -8.82 7.88
C ILE A 95 10.84 -7.57 8.50
N SER A 96 10.70 -6.52 7.71
CA SER A 96 9.99 -5.30 8.06
C SER A 96 8.64 -5.28 7.36
N LEU A 97 7.59 -5.01 8.13
CA LEU A 97 6.22 -4.85 7.67
C LEU A 97 5.77 -3.43 8.00
N SER A 98 5.48 -2.63 6.98
CA SER A 98 5.06 -1.23 7.16
C SER A 98 3.71 -1.04 7.83
N HIS A 99 2.83 -2.04 7.77
CA HIS A 99 1.47 -2.04 8.31
C HIS A 99 1.14 -3.39 8.95
N ASP A 100 0.07 -3.45 9.73
CA ASP A 100 -0.49 -4.70 10.23
C ASP A 100 -0.79 -5.64 9.05
N ALA A 101 -0.37 -6.89 9.17
CA ALA A 101 -0.45 -7.87 8.10
C ALA A 101 -1.12 -9.16 8.57
N LYS A 102 -1.41 -10.03 7.62
CA LYS A 102 -1.63 -11.45 7.84
C LYS A 102 -0.52 -12.25 7.16
N ILE A 103 0.03 -13.21 7.89
CA ILE A 103 0.98 -14.18 7.35
C ILE A 103 0.33 -15.55 7.40
N ASN A 104 0.12 -16.17 6.23
CA ASN A 104 -0.70 -17.39 6.09
C ASN A 104 -2.06 -17.27 6.83
N GLY A 105 -2.71 -16.11 6.73
CA GLY A 105 -3.99 -15.81 7.39
C GLY A 105 -3.90 -15.39 8.86
N SER A 106 -2.76 -15.59 9.53
CA SER A 106 -2.56 -15.22 10.93
C SER A 106 -2.12 -13.76 11.07
N LYS A 107 -2.76 -13.00 11.96
CA LYS A 107 -2.47 -11.57 12.16
C LYS A 107 -1.09 -11.36 12.78
N ILE A 108 -0.39 -10.34 12.31
CA ILE A 108 0.84 -9.80 12.91
C ILE A 108 0.81 -8.27 12.82
N PRO A 109 1.15 -7.55 13.91
CA PRO A 109 1.25 -6.09 13.84
C PRO A 109 2.33 -5.60 12.87
N ALA A 110 2.25 -4.34 12.47
CA ALA A 110 3.35 -3.64 11.82
C ALA A 110 4.61 -3.69 12.69
N GLY A 111 5.78 -3.79 12.06
CA GLY A 111 7.05 -3.82 12.78
C GLY A 111 8.15 -4.58 12.07
N ILE A 112 9.28 -4.69 12.76
CA ILE A 112 10.43 -5.46 12.30
C ILE A 112 10.54 -6.70 13.18
N TYR A 113 10.70 -7.85 12.55
CA TYR A 113 10.81 -9.14 13.22
C TYR A 113 12.03 -9.90 12.68
N SER A 114 12.70 -10.65 13.53
CA SER A 114 13.65 -11.67 13.09
C SER A 114 12.91 -12.91 12.59
N ILE A 115 13.43 -13.54 11.54
CA ILE A 115 12.87 -14.76 10.96
C ILE A 115 13.70 -15.94 11.43
N HIS A 116 13.04 -16.91 12.05
CA HIS A 116 13.61 -18.21 12.38
C HIS A 116 12.78 -19.34 11.78
N ALA A 117 13.36 -20.53 11.65
CA ALA A 117 12.64 -21.72 11.20
C ALA A 117 13.04 -22.96 11.99
N ILE A 118 12.05 -23.74 12.40
CA ILE A 118 12.23 -25.15 12.75
C ILE A 118 12.01 -25.92 11.45
N VAL A 119 13.11 -26.42 10.90
CA VAL A 119 13.15 -27.08 9.59
C VAL A 119 12.77 -28.55 9.76
N GLN A 120 11.90 -29.05 8.88
CA GLN A 120 11.56 -30.47 8.75
C GLN A 120 11.40 -30.80 7.26
N GLU A 121 11.27 -32.08 6.94
CA GLU A 121 11.12 -32.53 5.56
C GLU A 121 9.80 -32.05 4.93
N ASP A 122 8.68 -32.28 5.62
CA ASP A 122 7.34 -32.02 5.07
C ASP A 122 6.77 -30.65 5.42
N GLU A 123 7.15 -30.07 6.55
CA GLU A 123 6.55 -28.84 7.06
C GLU A 123 7.51 -28.05 7.94
N TRP A 124 7.77 -26.79 7.56
CA TRP A 124 8.54 -25.89 8.38
C TRP A 124 7.64 -25.12 9.33
N THR A 125 8.14 -24.87 10.54
CA THR A 125 7.57 -23.84 11.41
C THR A 125 8.39 -22.57 11.26
N ILE A 126 7.85 -21.59 10.52
CA ILE A 126 8.48 -20.27 10.38
C ILE A 126 8.02 -19.40 11.56
N ILE A 127 8.97 -18.71 12.17
CA ILE A 127 8.82 -17.98 13.42
C ILE A 127 9.22 -16.52 13.17
N PHE A 128 8.36 -15.61 13.58
CA PHE A 128 8.62 -14.18 13.61
C PHE A 128 8.84 -13.77 15.06
N ASN A 129 10.05 -13.36 15.41
CA ASN A 129 10.44 -13.05 16.78
C ASN A 129 10.76 -11.55 16.92
N LYS A 130 10.46 -10.98 18.10
CA LYS A 130 10.64 -9.55 18.38
C LYS A 130 12.10 -9.16 18.64
N ASP A 131 12.98 -10.11 18.94
CA ASP A 131 14.40 -9.85 19.12
C ASP A 131 15.12 -9.80 17.76
N ILE A 132 15.40 -8.59 17.28
CA ILE A 132 15.96 -8.33 15.95
C ILE A 132 17.48 -8.19 15.96
N ASP A 133 18.08 -7.86 17.11
CA ASP A 133 19.48 -7.47 17.23
C ASP A 133 20.38 -8.60 17.75
N ALA A 134 19.80 -9.68 18.29
CA ALA A 134 20.55 -10.86 18.69
C ALA A 134 21.40 -11.43 17.55
N TRP A 135 22.57 -11.95 17.91
CA TRP A 135 23.45 -12.61 16.94
C TRP A 135 22.87 -13.97 16.55
N GLY A 136 22.09 -14.01 15.47
CA GLY A 136 21.45 -15.23 15.04
C GLY A 136 20.49 -15.76 16.10
N SER A 137 20.46 -17.09 16.26
CA SER A 137 19.52 -17.78 17.15
C SER A 137 20.11 -18.17 18.50
N PHE A 138 21.34 -17.74 18.81
CA PHE A 138 22.05 -18.17 20.03
C PHE A 138 21.40 -17.69 21.34
N PHE A 139 20.62 -16.61 21.28
CA PHE A 139 19.88 -16.05 22.41
C PHE A 139 18.37 -16.10 22.16
N TYR A 140 17.92 -16.98 21.26
CA TYR A 140 16.51 -17.12 20.92
C TYR A 140 15.68 -17.47 22.15
N GLU A 141 14.63 -16.69 22.39
CA GLU A 141 13.63 -16.94 23.45
C GLU A 141 12.23 -17.00 22.82
N GLN A 142 11.57 -18.16 22.98
CA GLN A 142 10.23 -18.39 22.44
C GLN A 142 9.17 -17.43 23.01
N SER A 143 9.38 -16.90 24.22
CA SER A 143 8.50 -15.87 24.79
C SER A 143 8.46 -14.56 23.98
N ASN A 144 9.46 -14.35 23.12
CA ASN A 144 9.54 -13.17 22.25
C ASN A 144 8.92 -13.42 20.86
N ASP A 145 8.37 -14.61 20.61
CA ASP A 145 7.68 -14.90 19.35
C ASP A 145 6.44 -14.00 19.21
N ALA A 146 6.35 -13.29 18.09
CA ALA A 146 5.15 -12.57 17.69
C ALA A 146 4.18 -13.50 16.94
N LEU A 147 4.71 -14.42 16.13
CA LEU A 147 3.91 -15.35 15.34
C LEU A 147 4.71 -16.61 14.99
N ARG A 148 4.01 -17.75 14.92
CA ARG A 148 4.48 -18.98 14.28
C ARG A 148 3.50 -19.40 13.20
N ILE A 149 4.01 -19.76 12.03
CA ILE A 149 3.20 -20.30 10.94
C ILE A 149 3.77 -21.63 10.46
N LYS A 150 2.92 -22.41 9.81
CA LYS A 150 3.34 -23.57 9.04
C LYS A 150 3.52 -23.19 7.59
N ALA A 151 4.58 -23.69 6.97
CA ALA A 151 4.88 -23.50 5.55
C ALA A 151 5.42 -24.79 4.96
N LYS A 152 4.90 -25.18 3.79
CA LYS A 152 5.25 -26.45 3.14
C LYS A 152 6.45 -26.24 2.21
N PRO A 153 7.56 -26.98 2.40
CA PRO A 153 8.66 -26.99 1.45
C PRO A 153 8.24 -27.53 0.09
N GLN A 154 8.82 -26.97 -0.95
CA GLN A 154 8.58 -27.32 -2.34
C GLN A 154 9.90 -27.62 -3.02
N GLN A 155 9.87 -28.63 -3.88
CA GLN A 155 10.98 -28.94 -4.78
C GLN A 155 11.15 -27.80 -5.80
N ALA A 156 12.37 -27.33 -5.99
CA ALA A 156 12.72 -26.28 -6.92
C ALA A 156 14.05 -26.56 -7.65
N ALA A 157 14.34 -25.78 -8.68
CA ALA A 157 15.65 -25.79 -9.34
C ALA A 157 16.74 -25.36 -8.36
N HIS A 158 17.97 -25.87 -8.50
CA HIS A 158 19.04 -25.58 -7.54
C HIS A 158 19.39 -24.08 -7.50
N SER A 159 19.29 -23.48 -6.31
CA SER A 159 19.82 -22.15 -5.99
C SER A 159 21.10 -22.27 -5.18
N GLU A 160 22.21 -21.78 -5.74
CA GLU A 160 23.52 -21.86 -5.09
C GLU A 160 23.58 -20.99 -3.83
N LEU A 161 22.98 -19.80 -3.87
CA LEU A 161 22.91 -18.88 -2.75
C LEU A 161 21.52 -18.96 -2.11
N LEU A 162 21.47 -18.90 -0.77
CA LEU A 162 20.21 -18.67 -0.08
C LEU A 162 19.60 -17.37 -0.58
N THR A 163 18.35 -17.42 -1.02
CA THR A 163 17.70 -16.29 -1.67
C THR A 163 16.31 -16.10 -1.09
N PHE A 164 16.01 -14.88 -0.65
CA PHE A 164 14.64 -14.44 -0.43
C PHE A 164 14.11 -13.74 -1.68
N GLY A 165 12.80 -13.85 -1.91
CA GLY A 165 12.13 -13.14 -2.99
C GLY A 165 10.62 -13.12 -2.82
N PHE A 166 9.96 -12.55 -3.82
CA PHE A 166 8.51 -12.38 -3.87
C PHE A 166 7.96 -13.00 -5.16
N GLU A 167 6.79 -13.61 -5.06
CA GLU A 167 6.02 -14.12 -6.21
C GLU A 167 4.51 -13.95 -5.97
N ASN A 168 3.71 -14.22 -7.00
CA ASN A 168 2.24 -14.16 -6.94
C ASN A 168 1.68 -12.82 -6.41
N LEU A 169 2.24 -11.70 -6.87
CA LEU A 169 1.83 -10.36 -6.46
C LEU A 169 0.40 -10.03 -6.90
N THR A 170 -0.37 -9.48 -5.97
CA THR A 170 -1.72 -8.93 -6.17
C THR A 170 -1.79 -7.51 -5.58
N GLN A 171 -2.95 -6.86 -5.63
CA GLN A 171 -3.14 -5.54 -5.02
C GLN A 171 -3.00 -5.53 -3.49
N ALA A 172 -3.19 -6.67 -2.82
CA ALA A 172 -3.25 -6.76 -1.36
C ALA A 172 -2.36 -7.87 -0.76
N SER A 173 -1.68 -8.67 -1.58
CA SER A 173 -0.86 -9.78 -1.11
C SER A 173 0.26 -10.18 -2.06
N SER A 174 1.27 -10.87 -1.53
CA SER A 174 2.33 -11.55 -2.28
C SER A 174 2.83 -12.74 -1.48
N ASP A 175 3.31 -13.77 -2.15
CA ASP A 175 4.05 -14.85 -1.51
C ASP A 175 5.51 -14.42 -1.33
N VAL A 176 5.99 -14.45 -0.09
CA VAL A 176 7.41 -14.38 0.24
C VAL A 176 7.96 -15.79 0.20
N PHE A 177 9.12 -16.00 -0.42
CA PHE A 177 9.79 -17.29 -0.38
C PHE A 177 11.22 -17.18 0.13
N VAL A 178 11.68 -18.26 0.79
CA VAL A 178 13.10 -18.58 0.95
C VAL A 178 13.46 -19.74 0.02
N HIS A 179 14.58 -19.64 -0.69
CA HIS A 179 15.04 -20.64 -1.66
C HIS A 179 16.52 -20.92 -1.47
N TRP A 180 16.89 -22.17 -1.20
CA TRP A 180 18.28 -22.59 -1.11
C TRP A 180 18.47 -24.06 -1.48
N GLY A 181 19.52 -24.35 -2.25
CA GLY A 181 19.66 -25.65 -2.92
C GLY A 181 18.41 -25.93 -3.74
N LYS A 182 17.83 -27.11 -3.58
CA LYS A 182 16.63 -27.53 -4.33
C LYS A 182 15.31 -27.33 -3.58
N VAL A 183 15.30 -26.57 -2.48
CA VAL A 183 14.11 -26.37 -1.66
C VAL A 183 13.72 -24.91 -1.63
N LYS A 184 12.48 -24.63 -2.03
CA LYS A 184 11.81 -23.34 -1.89
C LYS A 184 10.69 -23.48 -0.85
N VAL A 185 10.57 -22.52 0.06
CA VAL A 185 9.49 -22.49 1.06
C VAL A 185 8.77 -21.15 0.97
N PRO A 186 7.56 -21.11 0.39
CA PRO A 186 6.75 -19.89 0.34
C PRO A 186 5.86 -19.74 1.57
N PHE A 187 5.54 -18.48 1.91
CA PHE A 187 4.46 -18.10 2.81
C PHE A 187 3.83 -16.80 2.32
N LYS A 188 2.51 -16.68 2.49
CA LYS A 188 1.75 -15.55 1.99
C LYS A 188 1.76 -14.40 2.98
N VAL A 189 2.04 -13.19 2.50
CA VAL A 189 1.86 -11.93 3.25
C VAL A 189 0.72 -11.14 2.61
N GLU A 190 -0.24 -10.72 3.45
CA GLU A 190 -1.44 -10.00 3.02
C GLU A 190 -1.66 -8.76 3.89
N PHE A 191 -2.11 -7.67 3.28
CA PHE A 191 -2.46 -6.43 3.96
C PHE A 191 -3.93 -6.09 3.75
N ASP A 192 -4.52 -5.36 4.70
CA ASP A 192 -5.82 -4.73 4.50
C ASP A 192 -5.63 -3.50 3.59
N GLN A 193 -5.99 -3.65 2.32
CA GLN A 193 -5.89 -2.60 1.31
C GLN A 193 -6.63 -1.30 1.70
N HIS A 194 -7.72 -1.39 2.47
CA HIS A 194 -8.49 -0.22 2.85
C HIS A 194 -7.80 0.53 3.97
N THR A 195 -7.34 -0.18 5.00
CA THR A 195 -6.57 0.42 6.10
C THR A 195 -5.31 1.12 5.57
N VAL A 196 -4.55 0.41 4.72
CA VAL A 196 -3.32 0.92 4.09
C VAL A 196 -3.59 2.16 3.21
N ALA A 197 -4.65 2.15 2.41
CA ALA A 197 -5.03 3.31 1.60
C ALA A 197 -5.41 4.52 2.46
N LEU A 198 -6.13 4.30 3.56
CA LEU A 198 -6.59 5.39 4.44
C LEU A 198 -5.43 6.05 5.17
N ASP A 199 -4.45 5.29 5.65
CA ASP A 199 -3.25 5.85 6.27
C ASP A 199 -2.47 6.72 5.28
N ARG A 200 -2.37 6.27 4.03
CA ARG A 200 -1.79 7.08 2.95
C ARG A 200 -2.58 8.35 2.71
N PHE A 201 -3.91 8.29 2.61
CA PHE A 201 -4.75 9.48 2.42
C PHE A 201 -4.61 10.47 3.58
N ARG A 202 -4.65 10.00 4.83
CA ARG A 202 -4.45 10.84 6.02
C ARG A 202 -3.15 11.61 5.96
N LYS A 203 -2.06 10.98 5.48
CA LYS A 203 -0.77 11.64 5.28
C LYS A 203 -0.81 12.63 4.13
N GLU A 204 -1.29 12.21 2.95
CA GLU A 204 -1.27 13.02 1.74
C GLU A 204 -2.16 14.26 1.85
N LEU A 205 -3.33 14.16 2.49
CA LEU A 205 -4.26 15.27 2.70
C LEU A 205 -3.71 16.39 3.60
N THR A 206 -2.56 16.19 4.25
CA THR A 206 -1.89 17.20 5.08
C THR A 206 -0.73 17.89 4.37
N ASN A 207 -0.27 17.38 3.22
CA ASN A 207 0.84 17.96 2.47
C ASN A 207 0.36 18.96 1.41
N LEU A 208 1.27 19.82 0.91
CA LEU A 208 0.91 20.88 -0.03
C LEU A 208 0.21 20.35 -1.31
N PRO A 209 0.67 19.26 -1.97
CA PRO A 209 -0.06 18.69 -3.10
C PRO A 209 -1.46 18.19 -2.78
N GLY A 210 -1.66 17.53 -1.64
CA GLY A 210 -2.93 16.92 -1.24
C GLY A 210 -3.87 17.84 -0.47
N PHE A 211 -3.42 19.03 -0.07
CA PHE A 211 -4.25 20.01 0.62
C PHE A 211 -5.12 20.82 -0.36
N ASN A 212 -6.04 20.13 -1.05
CA ASN A 212 -6.99 20.76 -1.97
C ASN A 212 -8.32 20.00 -2.01
N GLN A 213 -9.38 20.67 -2.47
CA GLN A 213 -10.73 20.11 -2.49
C GLN A 213 -10.85 18.79 -3.25
N ALA A 214 -10.12 18.64 -4.36
CA ALA A 214 -10.23 17.47 -5.21
C ALA A 214 -9.64 16.22 -4.53
N ALA A 215 -8.52 16.39 -3.80
CA ALA A 215 -7.92 15.32 -3.03
C ALA A 215 -8.80 14.88 -1.85
N PHE A 216 -9.34 15.82 -1.07
CA PHE A 216 -10.29 15.51 0.00
C PHE A 216 -11.54 14.81 -0.53
N GLY A 217 -12.11 15.30 -1.64
CA GLY A 217 -13.24 14.69 -2.32
C GLY A 217 -12.95 13.29 -2.86
N ALA A 218 -11.74 13.05 -3.39
CA ALA A 218 -11.32 11.73 -3.86
C ALA A 218 -11.16 10.71 -2.73
N ALA A 219 -10.55 11.09 -1.61
CA ALA A 219 -10.43 10.24 -0.43
C ALA A 219 -11.82 9.87 0.13
N ALA A 220 -12.72 10.85 0.22
CA ALA A 220 -14.11 10.60 0.63
C ALA A 220 -14.87 9.68 -0.36
N ARG A 221 -14.66 9.86 -1.67
CA ARG A 221 -15.25 8.99 -2.70
C ARG A 221 -14.77 7.55 -2.58
N TYR A 222 -13.48 7.34 -2.31
CA TYR A 222 -12.94 5.99 -2.09
C TYR A 222 -13.66 5.30 -0.94
N CYS A 223 -13.81 5.98 0.20
CA CYS A 223 -14.54 5.47 1.36
C CYS A 223 -15.99 5.13 1.03
N MET A 224 -16.67 6.01 0.29
CA MET A 224 -18.05 5.80 -0.16
C MET A 224 -18.19 4.56 -1.06
N GLN A 225 -17.33 4.41 -2.06
CA GLN A 225 -17.39 3.31 -3.02
C GLN A 225 -17.09 1.94 -2.40
N ASN A 226 -16.21 1.92 -1.39
CA ASN A 226 -15.81 0.68 -0.72
C ASN A 226 -16.59 0.43 0.59
N ASN A 227 -17.50 1.35 0.96
CA ASN A 227 -18.25 1.30 2.22
C ASN A 227 -17.37 1.18 3.47
N VAL A 228 -16.27 1.95 3.53
CA VAL A 228 -15.30 1.96 4.64
C VAL A 228 -15.14 3.35 5.23
N ASN A 229 -14.92 3.44 6.54
CA ASN A 229 -14.57 4.69 7.25
C ASN A 229 -15.48 5.89 6.91
N LEU A 230 -16.79 5.66 6.84
CA LEU A 230 -17.78 6.65 6.39
C LEU A 230 -17.83 7.92 7.26
N ASP A 231 -17.52 7.84 8.55
CA ASP A 231 -17.47 9.00 9.44
C ASP A 231 -16.32 9.97 9.10
N GLU A 232 -15.13 9.42 8.86
CA GLU A 232 -13.97 10.21 8.45
C GLU A 232 -14.17 10.74 7.02
N ALA A 233 -14.73 9.92 6.14
CA ALA A 233 -15.09 10.34 4.78
C ALA A 233 -16.05 11.53 4.78
N MET A 234 -17.02 11.56 5.71
CA MET A 234 -17.92 12.70 5.91
C MET A 234 -17.15 13.96 6.31
N THR A 235 -16.17 13.82 7.19
CA THR A 235 -15.28 14.93 7.58
C THR A 235 -14.47 15.44 6.39
N TRP A 236 -13.91 14.55 5.59
CA TRP A 236 -13.14 14.93 4.39
C TRP A 236 -14.01 15.60 3.33
N ILE A 237 -15.21 15.10 3.06
CA ILE A 237 -16.07 15.72 2.05
C ILE A 237 -16.60 17.09 2.50
N ASP A 238 -16.91 17.26 3.79
CA ASP A 238 -17.31 18.58 4.32
C ASP A 238 -16.18 19.59 4.20
N LYS A 239 -14.94 19.16 4.47
CA LYS A 239 -13.76 19.98 4.24
C LYS A 239 -13.57 20.31 2.75
N ALA A 240 -13.76 19.33 1.86
CA ALA A 240 -13.68 19.56 0.42
C ALA A 240 -14.70 20.62 -0.03
N LEU A 241 -15.96 20.51 0.41
CA LEU A 241 -17.04 21.45 0.07
C LEU A 241 -16.75 22.87 0.58
N GLY A 242 -16.11 23.01 1.74
CA GLY A 242 -15.74 24.32 2.31
C GLY A 242 -14.50 24.98 1.68
N MET A 243 -13.76 24.29 0.80
CA MET A 243 -12.58 24.83 0.14
C MET A 243 -12.94 25.60 -1.15
N ASN A 244 -12.03 26.47 -1.62
CA ASN A 244 -12.23 27.21 -2.86
C ASN A 244 -12.44 26.24 -4.06
N GLY A 245 -13.50 26.46 -4.83
CA GLY A 245 -13.92 25.57 -5.92
C GLY A 245 -14.42 24.19 -5.47
N GLY A 246 -14.62 24.00 -4.17
CA GLY A 246 -15.03 22.75 -3.54
C GLY A 246 -16.53 22.50 -3.56
N ASP A 247 -17.33 23.58 -3.54
CA ASP A 247 -18.79 23.52 -3.69
C ASP A 247 -19.17 23.27 -5.16
N ASN A 248 -18.95 22.05 -5.62
CA ASN A 248 -19.14 21.61 -7.00
C ASN A 248 -20.00 20.34 -7.07
N PHE A 249 -20.47 20.01 -8.27
CA PHE A 249 -21.33 18.84 -8.50
C PHE A 249 -20.71 17.54 -7.97
N ASN A 250 -19.42 17.33 -8.23
CA ASN A 250 -18.74 16.10 -7.89
C ASN A 250 -18.66 15.87 -6.37
N ASN A 251 -18.26 16.88 -5.61
CA ASN A 251 -18.18 16.77 -4.14
C ASN A 251 -19.56 16.65 -3.50
N LYS A 252 -20.58 17.36 -4.01
CA LYS A 252 -21.96 17.18 -3.55
C LYS A 252 -22.47 15.77 -3.82
N SER A 253 -22.15 15.20 -4.99
CA SER A 253 -22.51 13.82 -5.33
C SER A 253 -21.87 12.81 -4.36
N VAL A 254 -20.61 13.02 -3.99
CA VAL A 254 -19.94 12.19 -2.96
C VAL A 254 -20.60 12.36 -1.59
N LYS A 255 -20.95 13.58 -1.17
CA LYS A 255 -21.67 13.83 0.09
C LYS A 255 -23.03 13.14 0.10
N ALA A 256 -23.78 13.22 -0.98
CA ALA A 256 -25.09 12.57 -1.14
C ALA A 256 -24.97 11.04 -1.04
N GLY A 257 -23.99 10.45 -1.72
CA GLY A 257 -23.75 9.02 -1.65
C GLY A 257 -23.28 8.55 -0.27
N LEU A 258 -22.43 9.33 0.42
CA LEU A 258 -22.03 9.04 1.80
C LEU A 258 -23.22 9.09 2.77
N LEU A 259 -24.09 10.10 2.65
CA LEU A 259 -25.33 10.18 3.44
C LEU A 259 -26.21 8.94 3.19
N THR A 260 -26.35 8.52 1.94
CA THR A 260 -27.09 7.31 1.58
C THR A 260 -26.46 6.05 2.20
N ALA A 261 -25.14 5.88 2.10
CA ALA A 261 -24.42 4.76 2.72
C ALA A 261 -24.58 4.71 4.25
N LYS A 262 -24.78 5.87 4.89
CA LYS A 262 -25.08 6.01 6.33
C LYS A 262 -26.58 5.92 6.67
N GLY A 263 -27.43 5.50 5.73
CA GLY A 263 -28.87 5.35 5.94
C GLY A 263 -29.68 6.65 5.90
N LYS A 264 -29.06 7.79 5.57
CA LYS A 264 -29.69 9.13 5.51
C LYS A 264 -30.09 9.50 4.10
N LYS A 265 -30.83 8.62 3.42
CA LYS A 265 -31.15 8.76 2.00
C LYS A 265 -31.83 10.10 1.67
N ALA A 266 -32.84 10.51 2.44
CA ALA A 266 -33.55 11.77 2.18
C ALA A 266 -32.66 13.01 2.28
N GLU A 267 -31.70 13.02 3.22
CA GLU A 267 -30.69 14.09 3.30
C GLU A 267 -29.76 14.05 2.07
N GLY A 268 -29.36 12.85 1.64
CA GLY A 268 -28.54 12.65 0.45
C GLY A 268 -29.23 13.12 -0.83
N ASP A 269 -30.50 12.77 -1.01
CA ASP A 269 -31.31 13.17 -2.17
C ASP A 269 -31.41 14.69 -2.25
N LYS A 270 -31.64 15.38 -1.13
CA LYS A 270 -31.66 16.86 -1.09
C LYS A 270 -30.33 17.49 -1.49
N ILE A 271 -29.20 16.90 -1.08
CA ILE A 271 -27.87 17.37 -1.49
C ILE A 271 -27.68 17.16 -3.00
N MET A 272 -28.15 16.02 -3.52
CA MET A 272 -28.06 15.70 -4.94
C MET A 272 -28.92 16.62 -5.80
N GLU A 273 -30.14 16.97 -5.36
CA GLU A 273 -30.99 17.97 -6.01
C GLU A 273 -30.27 19.31 -6.18
N GLY A 274 -29.68 19.83 -5.10
CA GLY A 274 -28.85 21.04 -5.18
C GLY A 274 -27.57 20.88 -6.00
N ALA A 275 -27.06 19.65 -6.16
CA ALA A 275 -25.95 19.38 -7.07
C ALA A 275 -26.40 19.49 -8.53
N PHE A 276 -27.57 18.97 -8.87
CA PHE A 276 -28.11 19.03 -10.23
C PHE A 276 -28.38 20.45 -10.71
N GLU A 277 -28.66 21.40 -9.81
CA GLU A 277 -28.85 22.81 -10.15
C GLU A 277 -27.56 23.46 -10.70
N ILE A 278 -26.40 23.07 -10.16
CA ILE A 278 -25.09 23.64 -10.52
C ILE A 278 -24.31 22.78 -11.53
N ALA A 279 -24.77 21.57 -11.81
CA ALA A 279 -24.12 20.65 -12.73
C ALA A 279 -24.02 21.22 -14.14
N THR A 280 -22.92 20.95 -14.82
CA THR A 280 -22.76 21.19 -16.27
C THR A 280 -23.45 20.10 -17.10
N GLU A 281 -23.66 20.36 -18.40
CA GLU A 281 -24.17 19.37 -19.35
C GLU A 281 -23.37 18.06 -19.29
N ALA A 282 -22.03 18.17 -19.29
CA ALA A 282 -21.13 17.02 -19.26
C ALA A 282 -21.20 16.24 -17.94
N GLU A 283 -21.34 16.93 -16.81
CA GLU A 283 -21.48 16.30 -15.50
C GLU A 283 -22.80 15.54 -15.35
N LEU A 284 -23.91 16.13 -15.79
CA LEU A 284 -25.20 15.42 -15.85
C LEU A 284 -25.11 14.20 -16.75
N ASN A 285 -24.47 14.34 -17.91
CA ASN A 285 -24.31 13.25 -18.86
C ASN A 285 -23.50 12.09 -18.24
N ASN A 286 -22.33 12.39 -17.68
CA ASN A 286 -21.48 11.40 -17.02
C ASN A 286 -22.18 10.73 -15.85
N TYR A 287 -22.97 11.46 -15.07
CA TYR A 287 -23.75 10.90 -13.97
C TYR A 287 -24.85 9.96 -14.47
N GLY A 288 -25.53 10.31 -15.57
CA GLY A 288 -26.48 9.43 -16.25
C GLY A 288 -25.84 8.10 -16.68
N TYR A 289 -24.67 8.14 -17.32
CA TYR A 289 -23.93 6.92 -17.69
C TYR A 289 -23.46 6.12 -16.48
N GLN A 290 -23.05 6.78 -15.39
CA GLN A 290 -22.70 6.10 -14.14
C GLN A 290 -23.91 5.31 -13.60
N LEU A 291 -25.11 5.89 -13.64
CA LEU A 291 -26.34 5.21 -13.24
C LEU A 291 -26.66 4.02 -14.17
N MET A 292 -26.46 4.16 -15.48
CA MET A 292 -26.62 3.04 -16.42
C MET A 292 -25.66 1.89 -16.13
N GLY A 293 -24.39 2.17 -15.84
CA GLY A 293 -23.41 1.16 -15.45
C GLY A 293 -23.77 0.44 -14.13
N GLN A 294 -24.56 1.09 -13.28
CA GLN A 294 -25.14 0.50 -12.06
C GLN A 294 -26.49 -0.20 -12.31
N ASN A 295 -26.92 -0.35 -13.56
CA ASN A 295 -28.22 -0.87 -13.97
C ASN A 295 -29.42 -0.07 -13.42
N ARG A 296 -29.24 1.21 -13.10
CA ARG A 296 -30.28 2.13 -12.59
C ARG A 296 -30.87 2.95 -13.74
N LEU A 297 -31.40 2.26 -14.74
CA LEU A 297 -31.84 2.87 -16.01
C LEU A 297 -32.93 3.92 -15.83
N ASP A 298 -33.89 3.72 -14.92
CA ASP A 298 -34.96 4.69 -14.66
C ASP A 298 -34.43 6.02 -14.13
N GLU A 299 -33.42 5.97 -13.28
CA GLU A 299 -32.79 7.17 -12.72
C GLU A 299 -31.91 7.84 -13.77
N ALA A 300 -31.18 7.05 -14.57
CA ALA A 300 -30.39 7.57 -15.69
C ALA A 300 -31.27 8.34 -16.69
N ILE A 301 -32.42 7.78 -17.08
CA ILE A 301 -33.38 8.43 -17.98
C ILE A 301 -33.81 9.79 -17.43
N LYS A 302 -34.19 9.89 -16.16
CA LYS A 302 -34.57 11.16 -15.52
C LYS A 302 -33.45 12.20 -15.58
N ILE A 303 -32.20 11.78 -15.41
CA ILE A 303 -31.04 12.67 -15.50
C ILE A 303 -30.81 13.14 -16.93
N PHE A 304 -30.94 12.27 -17.93
CA PHE A 304 -30.81 12.68 -19.33
C PHE A 304 -31.96 13.58 -19.77
N GLU A 305 -33.20 13.33 -19.31
CA GLU A 305 -34.34 14.23 -19.52
C GLU A 305 -34.10 15.61 -18.90
N LEU A 306 -33.55 15.66 -17.68
CA LEU A 306 -33.12 16.91 -17.05
C LEU A 306 -32.03 17.61 -17.87
N ASN A 307 -31.07 16.85 -18.41
CA ASN A 307 -30.00 17.40 -19.23
C ASN A 307 -30.55 18.02 -20.52
N ILE A 308 -31.48 17.34 -21.20
CA ILE A 308 -32.22 17.89 -22.36
C ILE A 308 -32.96 19.16 -21.99
N LYS A 309 -33.66 19.19 -20.85
CA LYS A 309 -34.39 20.39 -20.40
C LYS A 309 -33.47 21.60 -20.23
N ARG A 310 -32.23 21.38 -19.78
CA ARG A 310 -31.24 22.44 -19.55
C ARG A 310 -30.42 22.80 -20.78
N HIS A 311 -30.24 21.84 -21.70
CA HIS A 311 -29.38 21.95 -22.87
C HIS A 311 -30.08 21.43 -24.15
N PRO A 312 -31.24 21.98 -24.53
CA PRO A 312 -32.08 21.45 -25.62
C PRO A 312 -31.44 21.57 -27.03
N ASP A 313 -30.37 22.35 -27.16
CA ASP A 313 -29.65 22.52 -28.42
C ASP A 313 -28.46 21.57 -28.57
N ALA A 314 -28.02 20.93 -27.48
CA ALA A 314 -26.95 19.96 -27.54
C ALA A 314 -27.47 18.64 -28.14
N TRP A 315 -26.81 18.12 -29.16
CA TRP A 315 -27.19 16.84 -29.77
C TRP A 315 -26.89 15.64 -28.84
N ASN A 316 -25.82 15.75 -28.05
CA ASN A 316 -25.28 14.68 -27.20
C ASN A 316 -26.26 14.26 -26.08
N VAL A 317 -27.07 15.19 -25.57
CA VAL A 317 -28.04 14.89 -24.52
C VAL A 317 -29.20 14.02 -25.02
N TYR A 318 -29.60 14.19 -26.29
CA TYR A 318 -30.59 13.32 -26.94
C TYR A 318 -30.00 11.96 -27.29
N ASP A 319 -28.76 11.92 -27.78
CA ASP A 319 -28.04 10.67 -28.04
C ASP A 319 -27.97 9.79 -26.79
N SER A 320 -27.61 10.40 -25.65
CA SER A 320 -27.48 9.71 -24.37
C SER A 320 -28.83 9.25 -23.79
N LEU A 321 -29.90 10.05 -23.93
CA LEU A 321 -31.24 9.58 -23.57
C LEU A 321 -31.70 8.42 -24.48
N GLY A 322 -31.40 8.51 -25.78
CA GLY A 322 -31.71 7.47 -26.75
C GLY A 322 -31.08 6.13 -26.37
N GLU A 323 -29.83 6.15 -25.92
CA GLU A 323 -29.12 4.95 -25.45
C GLU A 323 -29.75 4.37 -24.19
N ALA A 324 -30.07 5.22 -23.21
CA ALA A 324 -30.72 4.77 -21.98
C ALA A 324 -32.09 4.13 -22.24
N LEU A 325 -32.90 4.70 -23.14
CA LEU A 325 -34.18 4.15 -23.55
C LEU A 325 -34.03 2.82 -24.29
N ASN A 326 -33.05 2.71 -25.19
CA ASN A 326 -32.78 1.46 -25.89
C ASN A 326 -32.37 0.34 -24.92
N ASN A 327 -31.48 0.64 -23.97
CA ASN A 327 -31.07 -0.31 -22.93
C ASN A 327 -32.23 -0.74 -22.02
N LYS A 328 -33.24 0.12 -21.86
CA LYS A 328 -34.50 -0.21 -21.16
C LYS A 328 -35.51 -0.97 -22.03
N GLY A 329 -35.24 -1.11 -23.33
CA GLY A 329 -36.11 -1.78 -24.29
C GLY A 329 -37.14 -0.88 -24.98
N ASP A 330 -37.14 0.42 -24.70
CA ASP A 330 -37.99 1.40 -25.40
C ASP A 330 -37.34 1.83 -26.71
N LYS A 331 -37.43 0.95 -27.71
CA LYS A 331 -36.89 1.21 -29.05
C LYS A 331 -37.53 2.41 -29.74
N ALA A 332 -38.83 2.64 -29.51
CA ALA A 332 -39.55 3.74 -30.13
C ALA A 332 -39.09 5.09 -29.57
N GLY A 333 -38.98 5.18 -28.25
CA GLY A 333 -38.42 6.35 -27.57
C GLY A 333 -36.95 6.57 -27.92
N ALA A 334 -36.16 5.50 -28.00
CA ALA A 334 -34.76 5.56 -28.42
C ALA A 334 -34.62 6.15 -29.83
N LYS A 335 -35.33 5.59 -30.81
CA LYS A 335 -35.30 6.04 -32.20
C LYS A 335 -35.66 7.52 -32.32
N LYS A 336 -36.73 7.96 -31.66
CA LYS A 336 -37.15 9.37 -31.64
C LYS A 336 -36.03 10.29 -31.15
N ASN A 337 -35.33 9.91 -30.08
CA ASN A 337 -34.25 10.72 -29.53
C ASN A 337 -33.01 10.73 -30.45
N TYR A 338 -32.65 9.59 -31.04
CA TYR A 338 -31.54 9.55 -32.01
C TYR A 338 -31.83 10.36 -33.28
N GLU A 339 -33.08 10.41 -33.76
CA GLU A 339 -33.46 11.28 -34.88
C GLU A 339 -33.23 12.75 -34.55
N ILE A 340 -33.62 13.21 -33.36
CA ILE A 340 -33.36 14.58 -32.89
C ILE A 340 -31.84 14.83 -32.75
N ALA A 341 -31.10 13.86 -32.20
CA ALA A 341 -29.64 13.93 -32.09
C ALA A 341 -28.99 14.06 -33.48
N TYR A 342 -29.44 13.29 -34.47
CA TYR A 342 -28.93 13.31 -35.85
C TYR A 342 -29.11 14.67 -36.52
N GLU A 343 -30.27 15.31 -36.33
CA GLU A 343 -30.54 16.64 -36.89
C GLU A 343 -29.53 17.67 -36.37
N LYS A 344 -29.28 17.65 -35.05
CA LYS A 344 -28.43 18.61 -34.33
C LYS A 344 -26.92 18.28 -34.38
N ALA A 345 -26.55 17.04 -34.66
CA ALA A 345 -25.18 16.58 -34.56
C ALA A 345 -24.23 17.19 -35.61
N PRO A 346 -22.94 17.40 -35.28
CA PRO A 346 -21.92 17.76 -36.27
C PRO A 346 -21.73 16.61 -37.27
N GLY A 347 -21.34 16.93 -38.51
CA GLY A 347 -21.27 15.97 -39.61
C GLY A 347 -20.51 14.67 -39.29
N GLN A 348 -19.42 14.75 -38.52
CA GLN A 348 -18.62 13.60 -38.08
C GLN A 348 -19.38 12.59 -37.21
N GLN A 349 -20.45 13.01 -36.52
CA GLN A 349 -21.25 12.15 -35.64
C GLN A 349 -22.49 11.58 -36.34
N LYS A 350 -22.95 12.21 -37.43
CA LYS A 350 -24.18 11.82 -38.14
C LYS A 350 -24.14 10.39 -38.64
N ALA A 351 -23.01 9.94 -39.20
CA ALA A 351 -22.87 8.57 -39.72
C ALA A 351 -23.03 7.50 -38.62
N ARG A 352 -22.49 7.76 -37.41
CA ARG A 352 -22.65 6.85 -36.25
C ARG A 352 -24.12 6.77 -35.84
N ILE A 353 -24.77 7.93 -35.67
CA ILE A 353 -26.16 8.00 -35.21
C ILE A 353 -27.11 7.36 -36.23
N GLU A 354 -26.90 7.60 -37.53
CA GLU A 354 -27.68 6.97 -38.60
C GLU A 354 -27.58 5.44 -38.57
N GLY A 355 -26.38 4.90 -38.29
CA GLY A 355 -26.17 3.47 -38.12
C GLY A 355 -27.00 2.89 -36.97
N ILE A 356 -27.06 3.60 -35.83
CA ILE A 356 -27.88 3.21 -34.68
C ILE A 356 -29.37 3.23 -35.04
N ILE A 357 -29.86 4.31 -35.67
CA ILE A 357 -31.27 4.44 -36.08
C ILE A 357 -31.70 3.29 -37.00
N LYS A 358 -30.83 2.84 -37.91
CA LYS A 358 -31.10 1.70 -38.81
C LYS A 358 -31.13 0.34 -38.10
N GLY A 359 -30.46 0.22 -36.95
CA GLY A 359 -30.34 -1.02 -36.19
C GLY A 359 -31.41 -1.22 -35.10
N LEU A 360 -32.16 -0.17 -34.75
CA LEU A 360 -33.27 -0.21 -33.78
C LEU A 360 -34.51 -0.86 -34.38
#